data_AF-A0A0T7FKT5-F1
#
_entry.id   AF-A0A0T7FKT5-F1
#
_cell.length_a   1.000
_cell.length_b   1.000
_cell.length_c   1.000
_cell.angle_alpha   90.00
_cell.angle_beta   90.00
_cell.angle_gamma   90.00
#
_symmetry.space_group_name_H-M   'P 1'
#
loop_
_entity.id
_entity.type
_entity.pdbx_description
1 polymer ?
#
loop_
_entity_poly.entity_id
_entity_poly.type
_entity_poly.pdbx_seq_one_letter_code
_entity_poly.pdbx_strand_id
1 'polypeptide(L)'
;MPETIAPSPPDGSAGELEYMWAFVRPIDDPSKELLAGLVERGDQSFEYFRADIYGTDPESEWPTMSWLEVGFTKSTGDFRILWKSGMEPTPELPDNLLTDWGNGTSPEDALEQMTQQMQEEGRPLLGVCSVERVRDGMRGYRDAPRIVGFDFNPDLKKGTQ
;
A
#
# COMPACT_ATOMS: atom_id res chain seq x y z
N MET A 1 8.53 -43.20 -21.56
CA MET A 1 8.82 -41.75 -21.66
C MET A 1 8.70 -41.20 -20.25
N PRO A 2 9.74 -40.62 -19.65
CA PRO A 2 9.60 -40.07 -18.30
C PRO A 2 8.85 -38.74 -18.39
N GLU A 3 7.80 -38.63 -17.59
CA GLU A 3 7.01 -37.42 -17.41
C GLU A 3 7.90 -36.33 -16.79
N THR A 4 8.04 -35.21 -17.50
CA THR A 4 8.72 -34.02 -16.97
C THR A 4 7.81 -33.40 -15.92
N ILE A 5 8.02 -33.79 -14.67
CA ILE A 5 7.47 -33.10 -13.51
C ILE A 5 8.14 -31.73 -13.51
N ALA A 6 7.42 -30.70 -13.95
CA ALA A 6 7.85 -29.33 -13.74
C ALA A 6 8.11 -29.16 -12.23
N PRO A 7 9.25 -28.59 -11.81
CA PRO A 7 9.46 -28.32 -10.40
C PRO A 7 8.30 -27.45 -9.92
N SER A 8 7.63 -27.88 -8.85
CA SER A 8 6.80 -26.97 -8.06
C SER A 8 7.63 -25.71 -7.81
N PRO A 9 7.04 -24.50 -7.91
CA PRO A 9 7.76 -23.31 -7.46
C PRO A 9 8.26 -23.61 -6.04
N PRO A 10 9.51 -23.26 -5.70
CA PRO A 10 10.00 -23.51 -4.38
C PRO A 10 8.98 -22.92 -3.40
N ASP A 11 8.65 -23.68 -2.35
CA ASP A 11 8.11 -23.12 -1.11
C ASP A 11 9.18 -22.15 -0.61
N GLY A 12 9.22 -20.97 -1.23
CA GLY A 12 10.02 -19.85 -0.84
C GLY A 12 9.52 -19.52 0.54
N SER A 13 10.39 -19.72 1.52
CA SER A 13 10.26 -19.08 2.82
C SER A 13 9.78 -17.66 2.55
N ALA A 14 8.68 -17.25 3.18
CA ALA A 14 8.17 -15.87 3.17
C ALA A 14 9.18 -14.96 3.91
N GLY A 15 10.39 -14.88 3.38
CA GLY A 15 11.47 -14.03 3.79
C GLY A 15 11.54 -12.87 2.81
N GLU A 16 11.27 -11.69 3.35
CA GLU A 16 11.80 -10.40 2.88
C GLU A 16 11.13 -9.77 1.64
N LEU A 17 9.81 -9.90 1.50
CA LEU A 17 9.06 -8.90 0.73
C LEU A 17 8.72 -7.73 1.66
N GLU A 18 9.38 -6.59 1.45
CA GLU A 18 9.11 -5.34 2.17
C GLU A 18 8.49 -4.32 1.19
N TYR A 19 7.82 -3.32 1.74
CA TYR A 19 7.25 -2.22 0.96
C TYR A 19 7.81 -0.89 1.44
N MET A 20 8.18 -0.04 0.49
CA MET A 20 8.66 1.30 0.79
C MET A 20 7.84 2.37 0.08
N TRP A 21 7.79 3.53 0.72
CA TRP A 21 7.22 4.75 0.17
C TRP A 21 8.29 5.50 -0.59
N ALA A 22 8.01 5.88 -1.84
CA ALA A 22 8.83 6.87 -2.50
C ALA A 22 8.71 8.23 -1.80
N PHE A 23 9.67 9.11 -2.08
CA PHE A 23 9.65 10.50 -1.62
C PHE A 23 8.28 11.12 -1.82
N VAL A 24 7.78 11.71 -0.74
CA VAL A 24 6.51 12.42 -0.73
C VAL A 24 6.61 13.62 -1.67
N ARG A 25 5.68 13.72 -2.63
CA ARG A 25 5.65 14.76 -3.64
C ARG A 25 4.39 15.59 -3.53
N PRO A 26 4.46 16.93 -3.58
CA PRO A 26 3.27 17.77 -3.60
C PRO A 26 2.44 17.49 -4.85
N ILE A 27 1.12 17.57 -4.72
CA ILE A 27 0.16 17.43 -5.81
C ILE A 27 -0.86 18.57 -5.78
N ASP A 28 -1.31 19.01 -6.95
CA ASP A 28 -2.33 20.07 -7.07
C ASP A 28 -3.75 19.51 -7.23
N ASP A 29 -3.87 18.22 -7.59
CA ASP A 29 -5.15 17.55 -7.89
C ASP A 29 -5.31 16.29 -7.01
N PRO A 30 -5.67 16.44 -5.73
CA PRO A 30 -5.98 15.32 -4.86
C PRO A 30 -7.26 14.61 -5.30
N SER A 31 -7.37 13.33 -4.96
CA SER A 31 -8.56 12.56 -5.30
C SER A 31 -9.81 13.05 -4.57
N LYS A 32 -10.97 12.83 -5.19
CA LYS A 32 -12.28 13.22 -4.63
C LYS A 32 -12.56 12.51 -3.31
N GLU A 33 -12.05 11.29 -3.14
CA GLU A 33 -12.21 10.51 -1.92
C GLU A 33 -11.43 11.14 -0.76
N LEU A 34 -10.19 11.59 -1.01
CA LEU A 34 -9.42 12.31 -0.01
C LEU A 34 -10.13 13.61 0.34
N LEU A 35 -10.53 14.41 -0.67
CA LEU A 35 -11.25 15.66 -0.46
C LEU A 35 -12.52 15.45 0.38
N ALA A 36 -13.33 14.43 0.07
CA ALA A 36 -14.54 14.11 0.83
C ALA A 36 -14.23 13.82 2.31
N GLY A 37 -13.14 13.10 2.59
CA GLY A 37 -12.67 12.84 3.96
C GLY A 37 -12.15 14.08 4.70
N LEU A 38 -11.78 15.14 3.97
CA LEU A 38 -11.31 16.40 4.55
C LEU A 38 -12.45 17.39 4.81
N VAL A 39 -13.54 17.33 4.03
CA VAL A 39 -14.72 18.22 4.21
C VAL A 39 -15.28 18.11 5.64
N GLU A 40 -15.14 16.97 6.30
CA GLU A 40 -15.59 16.73 7.69
C GLU A 40 -14.89 17.62 8.73
N ARG A 41 -13.78 18.30 8.38
CA ARG A 41 -12.99 19.16 9.28
C ARG A 41 -13.18 20.67 9.08
N GLY A 42 -13.98 21.09 8.10
CA GLY A 42 -14.28 22.51 7.86
C GLY A 42 -13.17 23.31 7.16
N ASP A 43 -13.16 24.63 7.37
CA ASP A 43 -12.34 25.67 6.68
C ASP A 43 -10.83 25.63 7.02
N GLN A 44 -10.19 24.48 6.88
CA GLN A 44 -8.73 24.36 7.00
C GLN A 44 -8.08 24.41 5.61
N SER A 45 -6.94 25.09 5.52
CA SER A 45 -6.10 25.08 4.32
C SER A 45 -5.20 23.85 4.35
N PHE A 46 -5.52 22.88 3.50
CA PHE A 46 -4.73 21.66 3.35
C PHE A 46 -3.70 21.80 2.23
N GLU A 47 -2.53 21.23 2.47
CA GLU A 47 -1.55 20.89 1.44
C GLU A 47 -1.68 19.41 1.10
N TYR A 48 -1.50 19.07 -0.17
CA TYR A 48 -1.72 17.72 -0.68
C TYR A 48 -0.43 17.12 -1.19
N PHE A 49 -0.25 15.84 -0.89
CA PHE A 49 0.92 15.10 -1.29
C PHE A 49 0.57 13.69 -1.77
N ARG A 50 1.50 13.08 -2.51
CA ARG A 50 1.44 11.69 -2.95
C ARG A 50 2.74 10.97 -2.64
N ALA A 51 2.63 9.73 -2.19
CA ALA A 51 3.74 8.79 -2.07
C ALA A 51 3.39 7.49 -2.80
N ASP A 52 4.18 7.13 -3.81
CA ASP A 52 4.00 5.86 -4.51
C ASP A 52 4.58 4.71 -3.68
N ILE A 53 3.99 3.53 -3.78
CA ILE A 53 4.46 2.34 -3.06
C ILE A 53 5.29 1.49 -4.02
N TYR A 54 6.47 1.08 -3.57
CA TYR A 54 7.34 0.15 -4.27
C TYR A 54 7.44 -1.15 -3.48
N GLY A 55 7.42 -2.27 -4.21
CA GLY A 55 7.78 -3.57 -3.64
C GLY A 55 9.29 -3.73 -3.71
N THR A 56 9.88 -4.29 -2.67
CA THR A 56 11.31 -4.60 -2.63
C THR A 56 11.55 -6.00 -2.10
N ASP A 57 12.59 -6.61 -2.63
CA ASP A 57 13.27 -7.77 -2.08
C ASP A 57 14.78 -7.46 -1.99
N PRO A 58 15.63 -8.31 -1.40
CA PRO A 58 17.07 -8.04 -1.26
C PRO A 58 17.81 -7.79 -2.58
N GLU A 59 17.26 -8.19 -3.73
CA GLU A 59 17.90 -8.16 -5.03
C GLU A 59 17.23 -7.20 -6.03
N SER A 60 16.03 -6.69 -5.75
CA SER A 60 15.23 -5.91 -6.70
C SER A 60 14.17 -5.02 -6.04
N GLU A 61 13.90 -3.89 -6.69
CA GLU A 61 12.77 -2.99 -6.42
C GLU A 61 11.87 -2.95 -7.67
N TRP A 62 10.56 -2.94 -7.49
CA TRP A 62 9.60 -2.78 -8.59
C TRP A 62 8.45 -1.84 -8.23
N PRO A 63 7.93 -1.08 -9.22
CA PRO A 63 6.78 -0.22 -9.01
C PRO A 63 5.52 -1.06 -8.78
N THR A 64 4.64 -0.53 -7.92
CA THR A 64 3.31 -1.11 -7.67
C THR A 64 2.24 -0.20 -8.27
N MET A 65 0.99 -0.68 -8.32
CA MET A 65 -0.12 0.18 -8.71
C MET A 65 -0.63 1.03 -7.55
N SER A 66 -0.18 0.78 -6.32
CA SER A 66 -0.73 1.41 -5.13
C SER A 66 0.03 2.68 -4.75
N TRP A 67 -0.69 3.66 -4.20
CA TRP A 67 -0.10 4.91 -3.70
C TRP A 67 -0.88 5.42 -2.49
N LEU A 68 -0.26 6.35 -1.77
CA LEU A 68 -0.91 7.16 -0.74
C LEU A 68 -1.12 8.57 -1.24
N GLU A 69 -2.23 9.16 -0.84
CA GLU A 69 -2.44 10.60 -0.87
C GLU A 69 -2.56 11.13 0.55
N VAL A 70 -1.90 12.24 0.84
CA VAL A 70 -1.84 12.85 2.18
C VAL A 70 -2.44 14.24 2.10
N GLY A 71 -3.45 14.51 2.91
CA GLY A 71 -3.91 15.86 3.22
C GLY A 71 -3.27 16.30 4.54
N PHE A 72 -2.54 17.42 4.53
CA PHE A 72 -1.78 17.89 5.69
C PHE A 72 -2.04 19.37 5.97
N THR A 73 -2.25 19.72 7.24
CA THR A 73 -2.43 21.10 7.69
C THR A 73 -1.21 21.55 8.48
N LYS A 74 -0.36 22.42 7.91
CA LYS A 74 0.83 22.95 8.61
C LYS A 74 0.52 23.69 9.92
N SER A 75 -0.63 24.34 10.03
CA SER A 75 -0.97 25.15 11.21
C SER A 75 -1.33 24.32 12.43
N THR A 76 -1.91 23.13 12.24
CA THR A 76 -2.35 22.25 13.34
C THR A 76 -1.51 20.97 13.44
N GLY A 77 -0.79 20.61 12.38
CA GLY A 77 -0.13 19.32 12.24
C GLY A 77 -1.11 18.20 11.91
N ASP A 78 -2.39 18.49 11.69
CA ASP A 78 -3.38 17.45 11.38
C ASP A 78 -3.09 16.83 10.02
N PHE A 79 -3.17 15.50 9.93
CA PHE A 79 -3.08 14.79 8.66
C PHE A 79 -4.17 13.73 8.48
N ARG A 80 -4.50 13.49 7.21
CA ARG A 80 -5.35 12.40 6.75
C ARG A 80 -4.67 11.70 5.60
N ILE A 81 -4.63 10.38 5.63
CA ILE A 81 -4.00 9.59 4.57
C ILE A 81 -5.05 8.70 3.90
N LEU A 82 -5.08 8.74 2.58
CA LEU A 82 -5.86 7.85 1.75
C LEU A 82 -4.91 6.89 1.04
N TRP A 83 -5.05 5.60 1.30
CA TRP A 83 -4.44 4.56 0.49
C TRP A 83 -5.31 4.26 -0.73
N LYS A 84 -4.68 4.09 -1.90
CA LYS A 84 -5.35 3.71 -3.15
C LYS A 84 -4.67 2.48 -3.75
N SER A 85 -5.46 1.50 -4.15
CA SER A 85 -4.95 0.25 -4.73
C SER A 85 -4.38 0.44 -6.14
N GLY A 86 -4.93 1.42 -6.88
CA GLY A 86 -4.72 1.61 -8.30
C GLY A 86 -5.55 0.69 -9.21
N MET A 87 -6.46 -0.07 -8.61
CA MET A 87 -7.29 -1.08 -9.27
C MET A 87 -8.78 -0.84 -8.95
N GLU A 88 -9.67 -1.35 -9.80
CA GLU A 88 -11.11 -1.37 -9.49
C GLU A 88 -11.38 -2.23 -8.24
N PRO A 89 -12.42 -1.89 -7.43
CA PRO A 89 -12.68 -2.60 -6.19
C PRO A 89 -13.04 -4.06 -6.47
N THR A 90 -12.44 -4.98 -5.72
CA THR A 90 -12.76 -6.41 -5.74
C THR A 90 -13.33 -6.84 -4.37
N PRO A 91 -14.00 -8.00 -4.29
CA PRO A 91 -14.47 -8.54 -3.01
C PRO A 91 -13.37 -8.71 -1.95
N GLU A 92 -12.14 -8.96 -2.39
CA GLU A 92 -10.97 -9.19 -1.52
C GLU A 92 -10.21 -7.90 -1.20
N LEU A 93 -10.40 -6.85 -1.99
CA LEU A 93 -9.64 -5.62 -1.89
C LEU A 93 -10.48 -4.39 -2.25
N PRO A 94 -10.64 -3.43 -1.33
CA PRO A 94 -11.25 -2.15 -1.67
C PRO A 94 -10.35 -1.37 -2.63
N ASP A 95 -10.95 -0.48 -3.42
CA ASP A 95 -10.24 0.44 -4.31
C ASP A 95 -9.44 1.50 -3.54
N ASN A 96 -9.92 1.85 -2.35
CA ASN A 96 -9.26 2.80 -1.47
C ASN A 96 -9.56 2.52 0.02
N LEU A 97 -8.72 3.06 0.89
CA LEU A 97 -8.92 3.06 2.32
C LEU A 97 -8.45 4.38 2.93
N LEU A 98 -9.34 5.05 3.65
CA LEU A 98 -9.02 6.28 4.37
C LEU A 98 -8.65 5.96 5.82
N THR A 99 -7.49 6.40 6.28
CA THR A 99 -7.05 6.22 7.68
C THR A 99 -7.76 7.19 8.60
N ASP A 100 -7.70 6.94 9.92
CA ASP A 100 -8.04 7.95 10.91
C ASP A 100 -7.06 9.14 10.88
N TRP A 101 -7.45 10.22 11.57
CA TRP A 101 -6.62 11.42 11.70
C TRP A 101 -5.47 11.20 12.69
N GLY A 102 -4.29 11.70 12.37
CA GLY A 102 -3.15 11.80 13.28
C GLY A 102 -2.53 13.19 13.26
N ASN A 103 -1.48 13.37 14.07
CA ASN A 103 -0.77 14.64 14.21
C ASN A 103 0.70 14.50 13.81
N GLY A 104 1.09 15.10 12.70
CA GLY A 104 2.45 15.11 12.18
C GLY A 104 3.03 16.52 12.16
N THR A 105 4.35 16.59 12.15
CA THR A 105 5.11 17.83 11.93
C THR A 105 5.47 18.04 10.46
N SER A 106 5.38 16.98 9.65
CA SER A 106 5.57 16.95 8.21
C SER A 106 4.76 15.83 7.56
N PRO A 107 4.57 15.83 6.22
CA PRO A 107 3.95 14.71 5.51
C PRO A 107 4.71 13.39 5.69
N GLU A 108 6.03 13.42 5.71
CA GLU A 108 6.89 12.25 5.94
C GLU A 108 6.70 11.68 7.36
N ASP A 109 6.64 12.54 8.38
CA ASP A 109 6.35 12.16 9.76
C ASP A 109 4.92 11.58 9.90
N ALA A 110 3.95 12.14 9.17
CA ALA A 110 2.60 11.57 9.12
C ALA A 110 2.58 10.14 8.54
N LEU A 111 3.35 9.87 7.50
CA LEU A 111 3.50 8.53 6.93
C LEU A 111 4.21 7.57 7.90
N GLU A 112 5.23 8.03 8.61
CA GLU A 112 5.93 7.25 9.64
C GLU A 112 4.98 6.86 10.78
N GLN A 113 4.19 7.82 11.27
CA GLN A 113 3.19 7.56 12.32
C GLN A 113 2.10 6.59 11.87
N MET A 114 1.60 6.70 10.64
CA MET A 114 0.65 5.73 10.08
C MET A 114 1.27 4.33 10.03
N THR A 115 2.52 4.24 9.55
CA THR A 115 3.25 2.97 9.46
C THR A 115 3.39 2.34 10.85
N GLN A 116 3.75 3.13 11.85
CA GLN A 116 3.86 2.68 13.24
C GLN A 116 2.50 2.24 13.81
N GLN A 117 1.43 3.03 13.63
CA GLN A 117 0.09 2.68 14.09
C GLN A 117 -0.39 1.37 13.45
N MET A 118 -0.14 1.18 12.15
CA MET A 118 -0.50 -0.05 11.43
C MET A 118 0.26 -1.27 11.96
N GLN A 119 1.55 -1.11 12.25
CA GLN A 119 2.34 -2.15 12.92
C GLN A 119 1.79 -2.50 14.31
N GLU A 120 1.37 -1.50 15.09
CA GLU A 120 0.80 -1.69 16.43
C GLU A 120 -0.58 -2.35 16.41
N GLU A 121 -1.45 -1.95 15.49
CA GLU A 121 -2.79 -2.52 15.33
C GLU A 121 -2.78 -3.90 14.65
N GLY A 122 -1.62 -4.34 14.16
CA GLY A 122 -1.49 -5.56 13.35
C GLY A 122 -2.33 -5.51 12.07
N ARG A 123 -2.60 -4.30 11.58
CA ARG A 123 -3.33 -4.05 10.34
C ARG A 123 -2.27 -3.79 9.29
N PRO A 124 -2.01 -4.75 8.38
CA PRO A 124 -1.04 -4.49 7.33
C PRO A 124 -1.50 -3.31 6.50
N LEU A 125 -0.54 -2.60 5.91
CA LEU A 125 -0.80 -1.73 4.78
C LEU A 125 -1.60 -2.51 3.75
N LEU A 126 -2.86 -2.11 3.60
CA LEU A 126 -3.84 -2.91 2.89
C LEU A 126 -3.40 -3.03 1.43
N GLY A 127 -2.95 -4.23 1.06
CA GLY A 127 -2.89 -4.79 -0.29
C GLY A 127 -2.08 -4.02 -1.32
N VAL A 128 -0.76 -4.16 -1.32
CA VAL A 128 0.04 -3.71 -2.47
C VAL A 128 -0.31 -4.55 -3.69
N CYS A 129 -0.82 -3.88 -4.71
CA CYS A 129 -1.31 -4.52 -5.92
C CYS A 129 -0.28 -4.47 -7.03
N SER A 130 -0.12 -5.62 -7.69
CA SER A 130 0.46 -5.70 -9.02
C SER A 130 -0.54 -6.37 -9.95
N VAL A 131 -0.25 -6.30 -11.25
CA VAL A 131 -1.00 -7.01 -12.27
C VAL A 131 -0.22 -8.26 -12.62
N GLU A 132 -0.84 -9.42 -12.41
CA GLU A 132 -0.33 -10.66 -12.93
C GLU A 132 -1.10 -11.06 -14.19
N ARG A 133 -0.38 -11.66 -15.13
CA ARG A 133 -0.96 -12.10 -16.40
C ARG A 133 -1.43 -13.54 -16.26
N VAL A 134 -2.70 -13.73 -15.92
CA VAL A 134 -3.28 -15.07 -15.75
C VAL A 134 -3.87 -15.61 -17.05
N ARG A 135 -3.89 -16.93 -17.17
CA ARG A 135 -4.49 -17.61 -18.32
C ARG A 135 -6.02 -17.54 -18.23
N ASP A 136 -6.65 -17.03 -19.29
CA ASP A 136 -8.11 -16.95 -19.41
C ASP A 136 -8.63 -18.07 -20.33
N GLY A 137 -8.90 -19.23 -19.72
CA GLY A 137 -9.38 -20.42 -20.41
C GLY A 137 -8.49 -20.84 -21.60
N MET A 138 -9.13 -21.22 -22.71
CA MET A 138 -8.45 -21.59 -23.96
C MET A 138 -8.10 -20.40 -24.86
N ARG A 139 -8.45 -19.15 -24.49
CA ARG A 139 -8.47 -18.00 -25.40
C ARG A 139 -7.50 -16.86 -25.09
N GLY A 140 -6.54 -17.07 -24.19
CA GLY A 140 -5.39 -16.17 -24.05
C GLY A 140 -5.02 -15.88 -22.60
N TYR A 141 -4.46 -14.70 -22.38
CA TYR A 141 -4.10 -14.19 -21.08
C TYR A 141 -4.91 -12.93 -20.77
N ARG A 142 -5.30 -12.77 -19.51
CA ARG A 142 -5.88 -11.53 -18.98
C ARG A 142 -4.98 -10.98 -17.86
N ASP A 143 -5.01 -9.68 -17.71
CA ASP A 143 -4.44 -8.99 -16.56
C ASP A 143 -5.39 -9.18 -15.38
N ALA A 144 -4.87 -9.66 -14.25
CA ALA A 144 -5.63 -9.87 -13.03
C ALA A 144 -4.90 -9.22 -11.84
N PRO A 145 -5.64 -8.70 -10.84
CA PRO A 145 -5.05 -8.26 -9.58
C PRO A 145 -4.31 -9.40 -8.91
N ARG A 146 -3.04 -9.18 -8.62
CA ARG A 146 -2.29 -9.95 -7.63
C ARG A 146 -2.00 -9.04 -6.46
N ILE A 147 -2.50 -9.41 -5.29
CA ILE A 147 -2.01 -8.84 -4.03
C ILE A 147 -0.62 -9.45 -3.81
N VAL A 148 0.42 -8.65 -4.00
CA VAL A 148 1.82 -9.12 -3.90
C VAL A 148 2.22 -9.30 -2.44
N GLY A 149 1.48 -8.66 -1.54
CA GLY A 149 1.59 -8.90 -0.12
C GLY A 149 0.90 -7.83 0.71
N PHE A 150 0.83 -8.18 1.99
CA PHE A 150 0.52 -7.35 3.13
C PHE A 150 1.76 -7.48 4.02
N ASP A 151 2.45 -6.40 4.38
CA ASP A 151 3.48 -6.56 5.40
C ASP A 151 2.81 -6.67 6.77
N PHE A 152 2.79 -7.90 7.29
CA PHE A 152 2.71 -8.22 8.69
C PHE A 152 3.44 -9.54 8.86
N ASN A 153 4.71 -9.54 9.27
CA ASN A 153 5.32 -10.74 9.82
C ASN A 153 5.33 -10.70 11.37
N PRO A 154 4.24 -11.13 12.03
CA PRO A 154 4.20 -11.28 13.49
C PRO A 154 5.03 -12.48 13.97
N ASP A 155 5.33 -13.45 13.09
CA ASP A 155 6.03 -14.69 13.44
C ASP A 155 7.57 -14.50 13.56
N LEU A 156 8.13 -13.39 13.07
CA LEU A 156 9.52 -12.99 13.36
C LEU A 156 9.74 -12.57 14.83
N LYS A 157 8.68 -12.30 15.60
CA LYS A 157 8.80 -12.02 17.06
C LYS A 157 8.79 -13.27 17.94
N LYS A 158 8.64 -14.48 17.38
CA LYS A 158 8.79 -15.74 18.12
C LYS A 158 9.96 -16.56 17.59
N GLY A 159 11.15 -15.96 17.69
CA GLY A 159 12.40 -16.57 17.23
C GLY A 159 13.61 -16.20 18.07
N THR A 160 13.45 -16.02 19.38
CA THR A 160 14.61 -16.11 20.30
C THR A 160 14.13 -16.66 21.64
N GLN A 161 14.18 -17.98 21.75
CA GLN A 161 14.55 -18.62 23.01
C GLN A 161 16.07 -18.66 23.09
#